data_AF-B3N9Z9-F1
#
_entry.id   AF-B3N9Z9-F1
#
_cell.length_a   1.000
_cell.length_b   1.000
_cell.length_c   1.000
_cell.angle_alpha   90.00
_cell.angle_beta   90.00
_cell.angle_gamma   90.00
#
_symmetry.space_group_name_H-M   'P 1'
#
loop_
_entity.id
_entity.type
_entity.pdbx_description
1 polymer ?
#
loop_
_entity_poly.entity_id
_entity_poly.type
_entity_poly.pdbx_seq_one_letter_code
_entity_poly.pdbx_strand_id
1 'polypeptide(L)'
;MHKTWNKAFHKRKLWRTASKPGKLVYYMQPLVEHLFDTWMQPLPFPTLLKFLYSCLLIFFIMLPMLYPLLVLLSYYGLFQYAAQEHFGLETPENWDLLGATTKLWRFEVTNRKYLLFVTMYIDRYRVVLTAISSTVDYMRVALYFVFS
;
A
#
# COMPACT_ATOMS: atom_id res chain seq x y z
N MET A 1 -7.65 -30.95 33.02
CA MET A 1 -7.63 -31.08 31.54
C MET A 1 -7.33 -29.72 30.88
N HIS A 2 -6.16 -29.12 31.13
CA HIS A 2 -5.84 -27.72 30.71
C HIS A 2 -4.96 -27.59 29.46
N LYS A 3 -4.47 -28.69 28.87
CA LYS A 3 -3.40 -28.68 27.85
C LYS A 3 -3.83 -28.30 26.43
N THR A 4 -5.13 -28.12 26.16
CA THR A 4 -5.64 -27.87 24.80
C THR A 4 -5.76 -26.39 24.43
N TRP A 5 -5.68 -25.47 25.40
CA TRP A 5 -5.90 -24.03 25.14
C TRP A 5 -4.73 -23.34 24.43
N ASN A 6 -3.48 -23.73 24.71
CA ASN A 6 -2.28 -23.11 24.10
C ASN A 6 -1.85 -23.70 22.74
N LYS A 7 -2.60 -24.64 22.16
CA LYS A 7 -2.28 -25.13 20.82
C LYS A 7 -2.82 -24.15 19.78
N ALA A 8 -1.93 -23.58 18.96
CA ALA A 8 -2.30 -22.75 17.83
C ALA A 8 -3.34 -23.45 16.93
N PHE A 9 -4.29 -22.69 16.38
CA PHE A 9 -5.44 -23.25 15.67
C PHE A 9 -5.04 -24.16 14.51
N HIS A 10 -3.94 -23.85 13.81
CA HIS A 10 -3.37 -24.65 12.73
C HIS A 10 -2.90 -26.07 13.17
N LYS A 11 -2.67 -26.30 14.47
CA LYS A 11 -2.31 -27.62 15.04
C LYS A 11 -3.51 -28.43 15.53
N ARG A 12 -4.74 -27.89 15.43
CA ARG A 12 -5.97 -28.54 15.91
C ARG A 12 -6.60 -29.35 14.78
N LYS A 13 -7.31 -30.44 15.13
CA LYS A 13 -8.05 -31.28 14.16
C LYS A 13 -9.08 -30.46 13.37
N LEU A 14 -9.65 -29.43 14.00
CA LEU A 14 -10.59 -28.48 13.40
C LEU A 14 -10.02 -27.68 12.21
N TRP A 15 -8.69 -27.53 12.11
CA TRP A 15 -8.03 -26.87 10.99
C TRP A 15 -8.31 -27.55 9.65
N ARG A 16 -8.45 -28.88 9.64
CA ARG A 16 -8.73 -29.63 8.40
C ARG A 16 -10.15 -29.36 7.88
N THR A 17 -11.08 -29.06 8.78
CA THR A 17 -12.48 -28.77 8.47
C THR A 17 -12.74 -27.29 8.15
N ALA A 18 -11.82 -26.39 8.52
CA ALA A 18 -11.96 -24.97 8.26
C ALA A 18 -11.86 -24.63 6.76
N SER A 19 -12.74 -23.75 6.30
CA SER A 19 -12.75 -23.24 4.93
C SER A 19 -11.49 -22.43 4.63
N LYS A 20 -11.06 -22.40 3.36
CA LYS A 20 -9.93 -21.56 2.90
C LYS A 20 -10.01 -20.09 3.36
N PRO A 21 -11.16 -19.39 3.25
CA PRO A 21 -11.29 -18.03 3.77
C PRO A 21 -11.16 -17.95 5.30
N GLY A 22 -11.72 -18.91 6.05
CA GLY A 22 -11.57 -18.93 7.52
C GLY A 22 -10.12 -19.11 7.98
N LYS A 23 -9.32 -19.87 7.23
CA LYS A 23 -7.87 -19.99 7.46
C LYS A 23 -7.13 -18.69 7.18
N LEU A 24 -7.52 -17.96 6.13
CA LEU A 24 -6.96 -16.66 5.78
C LEU A 24 -7.26 -15.63 6.87
N VAL A 25 -8.51 -15.57 7.35
CA VAL A 25 -8.91 -14.70 8.46
C VAL A 25 -8.09 -14.99 9.71
N TYR A 26 -7.88 -16.26 10.06
CA TYR A 26 -7.04 -16.63 11.22
C TYR A 26 -5.60 -16.11 11.12
N TYR A 27 -5.00 -16.14 9.93
CA TYR A 27 -3.64 -15.60 9.73
C TYR A 27 -3.60 -14.07 9.66
N MET A 28 -4.67 -13.43 9.17
CA MET A 28 -4.78 -11.97 9.12
C MET A 28 -5.16 -11.34 10.46
N GLN A 29 -5.80 -12.11 11.35
CA GLN A 29 -6.27 -11.65 12.65
C GLN A 29 -5.21 -10.89 13.48
N PRO A 30 -4.01 -11.42 13.75
CA PRO A 30 -3.01 -10.71 14.54
C PRO A 30 -2.55 -9.40 13.88
N LEU A 31 -2.59 -9.32 12.54
CA LEU A 31 -2.23 -8.13 11.80
C LEU A 31 -3.30 -7.04 11.96
N VAL A 32 -4.56 -7.43 11.85
CA VAL A 32 -5.71 -6.52 12.03
C VAL A 32 -5.78 -6.03 13.48
N GLU A 33 -5.59 -6.91 14.46
CA GLU A 33 -5.54 -6.56 15.88
C GLU A 33 -4.41 -5.55 16.15
N HIS A 34 -3.19 -5.83 15.68
CA HIS A 34 -2.07 -4.90 15.86
C HIS A 34 -2.29 -3.55 15.14
N LEU A 35 -2.89 -3.55 13.95
CA LEU A 35 -3.23 -2.32 13.24
C LEU A 35 -4.26 -1.51 14.05
N PHE A 36 -5.32 -2.16 14.52
CA PHE A 36 -6.35 -1.55 15.34
C PHE A 36 -5.77 -0.95 16.63
N ASP A 37 -4.93 -1.70 17.34
CA ASP A 37 -4.26 -1.22 18.55
C ASP A 37 -3.37 -0.01 18.26
N THR A 38 -2.63 -0.01 17.15
CA THR A 38 -1.80 1.15 16.73
C THR A 38 -2.67 2.40 16.47
N TRP A 39 -3.85 2.20 15.88
CA TRP A 39 -4.80 3.28 15.64
C TRP A 39 -5.49 3.77 16.92
N MET A 40 -5.73 2.88 17.89
CA MET A 40 -6.38 3.18 19.17
C MET A 40 -5.42 3.73 20.24
N GLN A 41 -4.12 3.47 20.12
CA GLN A 41 -3.14 3.99 21.07
C GLN A 41 -3.12 5.53 21.10
N PRO A 42 -3.27 6.17 22.29
CA PRO A 42 -3.26 7.62 22.47
C PRO A 42 -1.85 8.24 22.42
N LEU A 43 -0.90 7.56 21.76
CA LEU A 43 0.48 8.04 21.61
C LEU A 43 0.52 9.38 20.86
N PRO A 44 1.54 10.22 21.12
CA PRO A 44 1.69 11.57 20.54
C PRO A 44 2.03 11.57 19.04
N PHE A 45 1.90 10.43 18.36
CA PHE A 45 2.21 10.32 16.95
C PHE A 45 1.12 10.98 16.10
N PRO A 46 1.48 11.92 15.21
CA PRO A 46 0.52 12.53 14.31
C PRO A 46 -0.22 11.47 13.50
N THR A 47 -1.50 11.66 13.27
CA THR A 47 -2.33 10.77 12.43
C THR A 47 -1.69 10.44 11.07
N LEU A 48 -0.96 11.39 10.48
CA LEU A 48 -0.21 11.17 9.24
C LEU A 48 0.88 10.09 9.35
N LEU A 49 1.56 9.98 10.49
CA LEU A 49 2.60 8.97 10.69
C LEU A 49 2.00 7.57 10.82
N LYS A 50 0.87 7.45 11.53
CA LYS A 50 0.10 6.20 11.63
C LYS A 50 -0.40 5.75 10.26
N PHE A 51 -0.86 6.71 9.45
CA PHE A 51 -1.25 6.44 8.07
C PHE A 51 -0.05 5.93 7.25
N LEU A 52 1.09 6.62 7.28
CA LEU A 52 2.30 6.19 6.57
C LEU A 52 2.76 4.79 6.99
N TYR A 53 2.76 4.51 8.31
CA TYR A 53 3.07 3.20 8.85
C TYR A 53 2.12 2.12 8.30
N SER A 54 0.81 2.39 8.27
CA SER A 54 -0.17 1.45 7.71
C SER A 54 0.04 1.20 6.21
N CYS A 55 0.38 2.24 5.43
CA CYS A 55 0.70 2.10 4.01
C CYS A 55 1.94 1.24 3.78
N LEU A 56 3.01 1.47 4.54
CA LEU A 56 4.24 0.67 4.47
C LEU A 56 3.97 -0.79 4.82
N LEU A 57 3.21 -1.04 5.88
CA LEU A 57 2.86 -2.38 6.31
C LEU A 57 2.07 -3.13 5.21
N ILE A 58 1.07 -2.48 4.61
CA ILE A 58 0.31 -3.05 3.48
C ILE A 58 1.24 -3.34 2.29
N PHE A 59 2.17 -2.42 1.97
CA PHE A 59 3.14 -2.63 0.90
C PHE A 59 3.97 -3.91 1.12
N PHE A 60 4.47 -4.13 2.35
CA PHE A 60 5.20 -5.36 2.67
C PHE A 60 4.34 -6.62 2.61
N ILE A 61 3.07 -6.56 3.01
CA ILE A 61 2.13 -7.69 2.83
C ILE A 61 1.95 -8.02 1.35
N MET A 62 1.88 -7.00 0.49
CA MET A 62 1.69 -7.18 -0.95
C MET A 62 2.97 -7.53 -1.70
N LEU A 63 4.14 -7.40 -1.09
CA LEU A 63 5.44 -7.66 -1.71
C LEU A 63 5.55 -9.04 -2.38
N PRO A 64 5.05 -10.16 -1.80
CA PRO A 64 5.09 -11.47 -2.46
C PRO A 64 4.32 -11.53 -3.78
N MET A 65 3.33 -10.65 -3.98
CA MET A 65 2.58 -10.52 -5.23
C MET A 65 3.22 -9.48 -6.17
N LEU A 66 3.71 -8.37 -5.61
CA LEU A 66 4.35 -7.30 -6.39
C LEU A 66 5.70 -7.73 -6.99
N TYR A 67 6.48 -8.52 -6.26
CA TYR A 67 7.79 -9.00 -6.70
C TYR A 67 7.75 -9.80 -8.01
N PRO A 68 6.94 -10.88 -8.15
CA PRO A 68 6.87 -11.62 -9.41
C PRO A 68 6.32 -10.79 -10.56
N LEU A 69 5.40 -9.86 -10.30
CA LEU A 69 4.92 -8.92 -11.32
C LEU A 69 6.04 -8.01 -11.82
N LEU A 70 6.86 -7.48 -10.91
CA LEU A 70 7.99 -6.62 -11.26
C LEU A 70 9.03 -7.40 -12.09
N VAL A 71 9.35 -8.63 -11.67
CA VAL A 71 10.26 -9.50 -12.43
C VAL A 71 9.71 -9.75 -13.83
N LEU A 72 8.43 -10.10 -13.96
CA LEU A 72 7.81 -10.35 -15.26
C LEU A 72 7.84 -9.11 -16.16
N LEU A 73 7.50 -7.93 -15.62
CA LEU A 73 7.57 -6.66 -16.35
C LEU A 73 8.99 -6.32 -16.80
N SER A 74 9.99 -6.54 -15.94
CA SER A 74 11.39 -6.29 -16.27
C SER A 74 11.89 -7.20 -17.40
N TYR A 75 11.59 -8.50 -17.33
CA TYR A 75 11.94 -9.44 -18.40
C TYR A 75 11.23 -9.10 -19.69
N TYR A 76 9.94 -8.77 -19.63
CA TYR A 76 9.18 -8.33 -20.80
C TYR A 76 9.82 -7.11 -21.47
N GLY A 77 10.18 -6.08 -20.69
CA GLY A 77 10.86 -4.91 -21.22
C GLY A 77 12.23 -5.22 -21.86
N LEU A 78 13.01 -6.12 -21.26
CA LEU A 78 14.30 -6.57 -21.82
C LEU A 78 14.12 -7.33 -23.12
N PHE A 79 13.15 -8.24 -23.19
CA PHE A 79 12.83 -8.98 -24.43
C PHE A 79 12.32 -8.04 -25.51
N GLN A 80 11.47 -7.08 -25.13
CA GLN A 80 10.96 -6.08 -26.06
C GLN A 80 12.10 -5.24 -26.66
N TYR A 81 13.05 -4.82 -25.83
CA TYR A 81 14.22 -4.06 -26.27
C TYR A 81 15.08 -4.88 -27.23
N ALA A 82 15.40 -6.13 -26.88
CA ALA A 82 16.18 -7.02 -27.75
C ALA A 82 15.47 -7.34 -29.07
N ALA A 83 14.13 -7.50 -29.05
CA ALA A 83 13.33 -7.75 -30.25
C ALA A 83 13.32 -6.55 -31.21
N GLN A 84 13.23 -5.33 -30.69
CA GLN A 84 13.31 -4.11 -31.49
C GLN A 84 14.71 -3.90 -32.06
N GLU A 85 15.76 -4.01 -31.23
CA GLU A 85 17.14 -3.70 -31.63
C GLU A 85 17.76 -4.75 -32.56
N HIS A 86 17.52 -6.05 -32.30
CA HIS A 86 18.18 -7.13 -33.06
C HIS A 86 17.33 -7.71 -34.19
N PHE A 87 16.00 -7.64 -34.08
CA PHE A 87 15.09 -8.28 -35.04
C PHE A 87 14.20 -7.28 -35.79
N GLY A 88 14.25 -5.98 -35.45
CA GLY A 88 13.42 -4.95 -36.09
C GLY A 88 11.92 -5.17 -35.91
N LEU A 89 11.51 -5.91 -34.88
CA LEU A 89 10.11 -6.24 -34.63
C LEU A 89 9.42 -5.05 -33.97
N GLU A 90 8.55 -4.38 -34.73
CA GLU A 90 7.70 -3.32 -34.18
C GLU A 90 6.62 -3.92 -33.26
N THR A 91 6.61 -3.47 -32.01
CA THR A 91 5.58 -3.85 -31.05
C THR A 91 4.35 -2.97 -31.18
N PRO A 92 3.13 -3.55 -31.22
CA PRO A 92 1.90 -2.76 -31.28
C PRO A 92 1.75 -1.87 -30.05
N GLU A 93 1.17 -0.67 -30.24
CA GLU A 93 1.18 0.42 -29.24
C GLU A 93 0.57 0.02 -27.88
N ASN A 94 -0.43 -0.86 -27.85
CA ASN A 94 -1.06 -1.33 -26.61
C ASN A 94 -0.16 -2.26 -25.76
N TRP A 95 0.88 -2.84 -26.37
CA TRP A 95 1.81 -3.77 -25.75
C TRP A 95 3.21 -3.15 -25.60
N ASP A 96 3.35 -1.87 -25.95
CA ASP A 96 4.62 -1.19 -25.94
C ASP A 96 4.97 -0.62 -24.56
N LEU A 97 5.65 -1.44 -23.74
CA LEU A 97 6.07 -1.06 -22.40
C LEU A 97 7.22 -0.04 -22.41
N LEU A 98 8.15 -0.15 -23.38
CA LEU A 98 9.27 0.78 -23.54
C LEU A 98 8.83 2.16 -24.04
N GLY A 99 7.92 2.21 -25.02
CA GLY A 99 7.30 3.44 -25.49
C GLY A 99 6.42 4.10 -24.42
N ALA A 100 5.64 3.31 -23.68
CA ALA A 100 4.85 3.84 -22.58
C ALA A 100 5.73 4.43 -21.45
N THR A 101 6.79 3.72 -21.06
CA THR A 101 7.72 4.19 -20.01
C THR A 101 8.50 5.43 -20.46
N THR A 102 8.92 5.51 -21.73
CA THR A 102 9.56 6.72 -22.26
C THR A 102 8.59 7.90 -22.38
N LYS A 103 7.34 7.68 -22.79
CA LYS A 103 6.28 8.71 -22.78
C LYS A 103 6.00 9.22 -21.35
N LEU A 104 5.98 8.32 -20.36
CA LEU A 104 5.83 8.68 -18.94
C LEU A 104 7.05 9.44 -18.42
N TRP A 105 8.27 9.01 -18.76
CA TRP A 105 9.51 9.65 -18.34
C TRP A 105 9.71 11.04 -18.97
N ARG A 106 9.33 11.17 -20.25
CA ARG A 106 9.33 12.44 -21.00
C ARG A 106 8.03 13.22 -20.82
N PHE A 107 7.22 12.90 -19.81
CA PHE A 107 6.06 13.72 -19.45
C PHE A 107 6.55 15.03 -18.82
N GLU A 108 7.19 15.85 -19.63
CA GLU A 108 7.42 17.25 -19.35
C GLU A 108 6.05 17.92 -19.41
N VAL A 109 5.62 18.54 -18.30
CA VAL A 109 4.41 19.38 -18.28
C VAL A 109 4.71 20.57 -19.18
N THR A 110 4.49 20.39 -20.48
CA THR A 110 4.96 21.30 -21.55
C THR A 110 4.35 22.69 -21.42
N ASN A 111 3.28 22.81 -20.62
CA ASN A 111 2.60 24.07 -20.34
C ASN A 111 2.84 24.51 -18.89
N ARG A 112 3.70 25.52 -18.70
CA ARG A 112 4.00 26.14 -17.40
C ARG A 112 2.75 26.58 -16.62
N LYS A 113 1.64 26.92 -17.30
CA LYS A 113 0.37 27.26 -16.62
C LYS A 113 -0.23 26.04 -15.94
N TYR A 114 -0.24 24.87 -16.59
CA TYR A 114 -0.75 23.63 -15.98
C TYR A 114 0.13 23.18 -14.82
N LEU A 115 1.45 23.36 -14.90
CA LEU A 115 2.34 23.09 -13.77
C LEU A 115 1.98 23.96 -12.56
N LEU A 116 1.70 25.24 -12.77
CA LEU A 116 1.29 26.17 -11.71
C LEU A 116 -0.07 25.80 -11.11
N PHE A 117 -1.03 25.36 -11.94
CA PHE A 117 -2.32 24.85 -11.44
C PHE A 117 -2.13 23.58 -10.61
N VAL A 118 -1.40 22.58 -11.11
CA VAL A 118 -1.17 21.31 -10.42
C VAL A 118 -0.47 21.53 -9.08
N THR A 119 0.58 22.36 -9.06
CA THR A 119 1.28 22.70 -7.81
C THR A 119 0.38 23.40 -6.80
N MET A 120 -0.45 24.36 -7.23
CA MET A 120 -1.40 25.04 -6.36
C MET A 120 -2.48 24.09 -5.80
N TYR A 121 -2.97 23.15 -6.61
CA TYR A 121 -3.91 22.13 -6.14
C TYR A 121 -3.26 21.17 -5.14
N ILE A 122 -2.04 20.69 -5.43
CA ILE A 122 -1.29 19.82 -4.51
C ILE A 122 -1.10 20.52 -3.16
N ASP A 123 -0.71 21.80 -3.17
CA ASP A 123 -0.48 22.56 -1.94
C ASP A 123 -1.79 22.78 -1.16
N ARG A 124 -2.89 23.09 -1.85
CA ARG A 124 -4.23 23.16 -1.24
C ARG A 124 -4.61 21.84 -0.56
N TYR A 125 -4.43 20.71 -1.25
CA TYR A 125 -4.76 19.39 -0.68
C TYR A 125 -3.86 19.03 0.49
N ARG A 126 -2.57 19.40 0.45
CA ARG A 126 -1.64 19.23 1.57
C ARG A 126 -2.13 19.99 2.80
N VAL A 127 -2.55 21.24 2.65
CA VAL A 127 -3.07 22.07 3.76
C VAL A 127 -4.35 21.44 4.33
N VAL A 128 -5.29 21.04 3.48
CA VAL A 128 -6.54 20.38 3.92
C VAL A 128 -6.27 19.08 4.68
N LEU A 129 -5.39 18.22 4.17
CA LEU A 129 -5.01 16.97 4.84
C LEU A 129 -4.34 17.24 6.20
N THR A 130 -3.49 18.24 6.28
CA THR A 130 -2.83 18.64 7.53
C THR A 130 -3.84 19.17 8.55
N ALA A 131 -4.82 19.97 8.10
CA ALA A 131 -5.88 20.48 8.96
C ALA A 131 -6.77 19.35 9.51
N ILE A 132 -7.20 18.40 8.66
CA ILE A 132 -7.98 17.24 9.09
C ILE A 132 -7.18 16.38 10.07
N SER A 133 -5.91 16.09 9.76
CA SER A 133 -5.00 15.34 10.63
C SER A 133 -4.88 15.98 12.01
N SER A 134 -4.60 17.29 12.06
CA SER A 134 -4.49 18.01 13.32
C SER A 134 -5.80 18.03 14.11
N THR A 135 -6.95 18.14 13.43
CA THR A 135 -8.28 18.14 14.07
C THR A 135 -8.56 16.79 14.74
N VAL A 136 -8.25 15.68 14.06
CA VAL A 136 -8.38 14.33 14.62
C VAL A 136 -7.43 14.15 15.81
N ASP A 137 -6.21 14.66 15.72
CA ASP A 137 -5.23 14.59 16.81
C ASP A 137 -5.72 15.37 18.05
N TYR A 138 -6.20 16.61 17.87
CA TYR A 138 -6.77 17.40 18.97
C TYR A 138 -8.04 16.79 19.56
N MET A 139 -8.94 16.24 18.74
CA MET A 139 -10.16 15.58 19.21
C MET A 139 -9.81 14.36 20.08
N ARG A 140 -8.79 13.58 19.69
CA ARG A 140 -8.30 12.45 20.50
C ARG A 140 -7.74 12.90 21.84
N VAL A 141 -6.95 13.97 21.86
CA VAL A 141 -6.42 14.55 23.11
C VAL A 141 -7.57 15.01 24.00
N ALA A 142 -8.55 15.72 23.45
CA ALA A 142 -9.72 16.17 24.21
C ALA A 142 -10.54 15.00 24.78
N LEU A 143 -10.78 13.95 23.99
CA LEU A 143 -11.46 12.74 24.47
C LEU A 143 -10.66 12.03 25.56
N TYR A 144 -9.33 11.98 25.45
CA TYR A 144 -8.48 11.41 26.50
C TYR A 144 -8.62 12.17 27.82
N PHE A 145 -8.70 13.51 27.79
CA PHE A 145 -8.94 14.32 29.00
C PHE A 145 -10.34 14.14 29.59
N VAL A 146 -11.37 13.91 28.77
CA VAL A 146 -12.76 13.73 29.23
C VAL A 146 -13.01 12.35 29.82
N PHE A 147 -12.32 11.32 29.31
CA PHE A 147 -12.50 9.92 29.71
C PHE A 147 -11.35 9.39 30.60
N SER A 148 -10.42 10.25 31.01
CA SER A 148 -9.42 9.98 32.07
C SER A 148 -9.96 10.32 33.44
#